data_AF-A0A8S1JA67-F1
#
_entry.id   AF-A0A8S1JA67-F1
#
_cell.length_a   1.000
_cell.length_b   1.000
_cell.length_c   1.000
_cell.angle_alpha   90.00
_cell.angle_beta   90.00
_cell.angle_gamma   90.00
#
_symmetry.space_group_name_H-M   'P 1'
#
loop_
_entity.id
_entity.type
_entity.pdbx_description
1 polymer ?
#
loop_
_entity_poly.entity_id
_entity_poly.type
_entity_poly.pdbx_seq_one_letter_code
_entity_poly.pdbx_strand_id
1 'polypeptide(L)'
;MAGLEHQVHILSAQLQRLRFENSSLLNQNDLLSKVLAMKEGQLSVLRHEAKAKGEDSTSTDVKPCPPCSMRSVLGQQGAIESASMYTAEVVMKMSIDDVCQKYKEYAQRLSELLLLVDKPGGSPEGSKEINQILADLSELLSKLVLLKPEYGAMFVGRNFEFGCTELPNETEAQKATEGLLRCLELKDEQQERVVALYRQFRTNMQRIRERRRHLNNQLQSQLLAMEGEYVPGLVMHRLAKASVQMEEVIQQLKSSVDSERFEYSNLCAAFFAVALTTLQAARIFVRSYPHYPDVMGLAMLVVQSVKEDPGCESDATGAST
;
A
#
# COMPACT_ATOMS: atom_id res chain seq x y z
N MET A 1 -43.43 3.26 33.84
CA MET A 1 -42.50 4.05 32.98
C MET A 1 -41.06 3.64 33.26
N ALA A 2 -40.52 3.82 34.48
CA ALA A 2 -39.13 3.46 34.82
C ALA A 2 -38.71 1.98 34.57
N GLY A 3 -39.61 1.00 34.75
CA GLY A 3 -39.29 -0.41 34.50
C GLY A 3 -39.11 -0.76 33.01
N LEU A 4 -39.84 -0.07 32.13
CA LEU A 4 -39.71 -0.22 30.67
C LEU A 4 -38.42 0.42 30.16
N GLU A 5 -38.06 1.61 30.68
CA GLU A 5 -36.80 2.28 30.36
C GLU A 5 -35.59 1.44 30.78
N HIS A 6 -35.66 0.79 31.94
CA HIS A 6 -34.60 -0.10 32.41
C HIS A 6 -34.48 -1.36 31.54
N GLN A 7 -35.61 -1.96 31.13
CA GLN A 7 -35.62 -3.09 30.21
C GLN A 7 -35.09 -2.72 28.82
N VAL A 8 -35.45 -1.55 28.29
CA VAL A 8 -34.92 -1.03 27.02
C VAL A 8 -33.41 -0.83 27.11
N HIS A 9 -32.89 -0.32 28.22
CA HIS A 9 -31.45 -0.13 28.41
C HIS A 9 -30.69 -1.45 28.54
N ILE A 10 -31.26 -2.47 29.19
CA ILE A 10 -30.65 -3.80 29.27
C ILE A 10 -30.64 -4.48 27.89
N LEU A 11 -31.75 -4.39 27.17
CA LEU A 11 -31.88 -4.95 25.81
C LEU A 11 -30.96 -4.23 24.82
N SER A 12 -30.77 -2.92 24.92
CA SER A 12 -29.85 -2.17 24.05
C SER A 12 -28.40 -2.57 24.31
N ALA A 13 -28.00 -2.74 25.57
CA ALA A 13 -26.67 -3.21 25.93
C ALA A 13 -26.42 -4.65 25.46
N GLN A 14 -27.42 -5.53 25.57
CA GLN A 14 -27.35 -6.90 25.03
C GLN A 14 -27.27 -6.91 23.50
N LEU A 15 -28.03 -6.06 22.80
CA LEU A 15 -27.95 -5.92 21.34
C LEU A 15 -26.58 -5.39 20.89
N GLN A 16 -26.01 -4.40 21.58
CA GLN A 16 -24.66 -3.92 21.29
C GLN A 16 -23.61 -5.01 21.48
N ARG A 17 -23.70 -5.77 22.56
CA ARG A 17 -22.81 -6.91 22.82
C ARG A 17 -22.94 -7.99 21.75
N LEU A 18 -24.17 -8.38 21.40
CA LEU A 18 -24.42 -9.36 20.35
C LEU A 18 -23.96 -8.86 18.97
N ARG A 19 -24.08 -7.57 18.68
CA ARG A 19 -23.52 -6.98 17.45
C ARG A 19 -22.00 -7.05 17.43
N PHE A 20 -21.34 -6.77 18.55
CA PHE A 20 -19.89 -6.89 18.66
C PHE A 20 -19.43 -8.34 18.51
N GLU A 21 -20.09 -9.29 19.20
CA GLU A 21 -19.80 -10.72 19.09
C GLU A 21 -20.06 -11.23 17.66
N ASN A 22 -21.13 -10.80 17.00
CA ASN A 22 -21.43 -11.19 15.63
C ASN A 22 -20.43 -10.57 14.63
N SER A 23 -20.04 -9.29 14.79
CA SER A 23 -18.95 -8.66 14.01
C SER A 23 -17.64 -9.43 14.19
N SER A 24 -17.28 -9.76 15.42
CA SER A 24 -16.08 -10.51 15.76
C SER A 24 -16.09 -11.92 15.14
N LEU A 25 -17.22 -12.64 15.22
CA LEU A 25 -17.37 -13.96 14.62
C LEU A 25 -17.37 -13.92 13.09
N LEU A 26 -18.00 -12.92 12.47
CA LEU A 26 -17.94 -12.71 11.01
C LEU A 26 -16.51 -12.41 10.57
N ASN A 27 -15.80 -11.56 11.30
CA ASN A 27 -14.39 -11.29 11.07
C ASN A 27 -13.58 -12.59 11.20
N GLN A 28 -13.80 -13.39 12.24
CA GLN A 28 -13.09 -14.65 12.44
C GLN A 28 -13.41 -15.67 11.33
N ASN A 29 -14.66 -15.79 10.91
CA ASN A 29 -15.06 -16.69 9.82
C ASN A 29 -14.45 -16.28 8.48
N ASP A 30 -14.46 -14.99 8.14
CA ASP A 30 -13.85 -14.55 6.88
C ASP A 30 -12.31 -14.65 6.94
N LEU A 31 -11.68 -14.49 8.11
CA LEU A 31 -10.24 -14.77 8.29
C LEU A 31 -9.93 -16.25 8.10
N LEU A 32 -10.71 -17.14 8.73
CA LEU A 32 -10.58 -18.59 8.56
C LEU A 32 -10.83 -19.02 7.11
N SER A 33 -11.78 -18.40 6.43
CA SER A 33 -12.07 -18.67 5.01
C SER A 33 -10.88 -18.31 4.14
N LYS A 34 -10.20 -17.18 4.43
CA LYS A 34 -8.94 -16.81 3.75
C LYS A 34 -7.80 -17.75 4.09
N VAL A 35 -7.63 -18.13 5.36
CA VAL A 35 -6.62 -19.11 5.76
C VAL A 35 -6.84 -20.43 5.01
N LEU A 36 -8.09 -20.90 4.91
CA LEU A 36 -8.43 -22.10 4.14
C LEU A 36 -8.11 -21.93 2.65
N ALA A 37 -8.51 -20.81 2.02
CA ALA A 37 -8.19 -20.54 0.62
C ALA A 37 -6.66 -20.50 0.38
N MET A 38 -5.91 -19.85 1.26
CA MET A 38 -4.44 -19.80 1.20
C MET A 38 -3.81 -21.19 1.38
N LYS A 39 -4.29 -22.01 2.32
CA LYS A 39 -3.82 -23.39 2.53
C LYS A 39 -4.20 -24.30 1.36
N GLU A 40 -5.37 -24.10 0.74
CA GLU A 40 -5.81 -24.84 -0.43
C GLU A 40 -4.98 -24.48 -1.68
N GLY A 41 -4.63 -23.21 -1.84
CA GLY A 41 -3.65 -22.73 -2.83
C GLY A 41 -2.25 -23.32 -2.58
N GLN A 42 -1.80 -23.43 -1.33
CA GLN A 42 -0.54 -24.12 -1.02
C GLN A 42 -0.60 -25.60 -1.37
N LEU A 43 -1.70 -26.28 -1.05
CA LEU A 43 -1.87 -27.70 -1.37
C LEU A 43 -1.93 -27.94 -2.88
N SER A 44 -2.52 -27.02 -3.65
CA SER A 44 -2.53 -27.10 -5.11
C SER A 44 -1.12 -26.90 -5.67
N VAL A 45 -0.38 -25.89 -5.20
CA VAL A 45 1.02 -25.66 -5.57
C VAL A 45 1.91 -26.84 -5.18
N LEU A 46 1.79 -27.39 -3.97
CA LEU A 46 2.53 -28.60 -3.57
C LEU A 46 2.17 -29.82 -4.40
N ARG A 47 0.91 -29.98 -4.83
CA ARG A 47 0.50 -31.04 -5.76
C ARG A 47 1.05 -30.82 -7.18
N HIS A 48 1.28 -29.58 -7.59
CA HIS A 48 1.91 -29.22 -8.86
C HIS A 48 3.45 -29.34 -8.79
N GLU A 49 4.08 -28.96 -7.67
CA GLU A 49 5.51 -29.10 -7.40
C GLU A 49 5.91 -30.56 -7.20
N ALA A 50 5.07 -31.39 -6.57
CA ALA A 50 5.28 -32.83 -6.49
C ALA A 50 5.23 -33.51 -7.87
N LYS A 51 4.63 -32.84 -8.88
CA LYS A 51 4.68 -33.25 -10.29
C LYS A 51 5.84 -32.64 -11.06
N ALA A 52 6.47 -31.56 -10.56
CA ALA A 52 7.51 -30.79 -11.25
C ALA A 52 8.94 -30.97 -10.69
N LYS A 53 9.12 -31.53 -9.50
CA LYS A 53 10.44 -31.86 -8.89
C LYS A 53 11.12 -33.08 -9.51
N GLY A 54 11.08 -33.19 -10.84
CA GLY A 54 11.81 -34.16 -11.63
C GLY A 54 13.17 -33.66 -12.15
N GLU A 55 13.46 -32.35 -12.16
CA GLU A 55 14.68 -31.85 -12.82
C GLU A 55 15.32 -30.64 -12.12
N ASP A 56 16.64 -30.60 -12.26
CA ASP A 56 17.66 -30.15 -11.31
C ASP A 56 17.88 -28.64 -11.14
N SER A 57 18.37 -28.30 -9.95
CA SER A 57 18.95 -27.03 -9.51
C SER A 57 20.38 -26.78 -10.02
N THR A 58 20.83 -25.52 -10.08
CA THR A 58 22.19 -25.10 -9.63
C THR A 58 22.39 -23.57 -9.63
N SER A 59 23.42 -23.14 -8.89
CA SER A 59 23.58 -21.92 -8.11
C SER A 59 24.58 -20.87 -8.66
N THR A 60 24.29 -19.59 -8.34
CA THR A 60 25.12 -18.39 -7.96
C THR A 60 26.63 -18.28 -8.26
N ASP A 61 27.13 -17.06 -8.59
CA ASP A 61 27.86 -16.15 -7.66
C ASP A 61 28.36 -14.80 -8.28
N VAL A 62 28.22 -13.64 -7.58
CA VAL A 62 28.96 -12.35 -7.84
C VAL A 62 29.08 -11.46 -6.56
N LYS A 63 30.27 -10.84 -6.42
CA LYS A 63 30.85 -9.95 -5.37
C LYS A 63 30.23 -8.53 -5.20
N PRO A 64 30.45 -7.82 -4.05
CA PRO A 64 29.78 -6.57 -3.69
C PRO A 64 30.64 -5.27 -3.73
N CYS A 65 29.98 -4.10 -3.74
CA CYS A 65 30.54 -2.75 -3.49
C CYS A 65 29.45 -1.82 -2.86
N PRO A 66 29.81 -0.72 -2.14
CA PRO A 66 29.13 -0.26 -0.92
C PRO A 66 28.00 0.79 -1.09
N PRO A 67 27.19 1.06 -0.04
CA PRO A 67 25.86 1.70 -0.16
C PRO A 67 25.80 3.17 0.28
N CYS A 68 24.87 3.94 -0.32
CA CYS A 68 24.35 5.19 0.21
C CYS A 68 23.10 4.92 1.08
N SER A 69 23.06 5.51 2.28
CA SER A 69 22.09 5.20 3.34
C SER A 69 20.81 6.04 3.23
N MET A 70 19.64 5.38 3.15
CA MET A 70 18.31 5.99 3.31
C MET A 70 17.65 5.37 4.54
N ARG A 71 17.36 6.20 5.53
CA ARG A 71 16.85 5.82 6.86
C ARG A 71 15.34 5.52 6.78
N SER A 72 14.96 4.28 7.06
CA SER A 72 13.56 3.81 7.14
C SER A 72 12.82 4.52 8.28
N VAL A 73 11.63 5.06 7.99
CA VAL A 73 10.79 5.86 8.91
C VAL A 73 9.90 4.98 9.80
N LEU A 74 9.88 3.66 9.59
CA LEU A 74 9.01 2.74 10.33
C LEU A 74 9.59 2.17 11.63
N GLY A 75 10.78 2.63 12.05
CA GLY A 75 11.48 2.12 13.24
C GLY A 75 11.35 2.95 14.53
N GLN A 76 10.48 3.97 14.60
CA GLN A 76 10.48 4.92 15.74
C GLN A 76 9.49 4.64 16.89
N GLN A 77 8.91 3.44 16.98
CA GLN A 77 8.21 3.03 18.19
C GLN A 77 8.84 1.76 18.77
N GLY A 78 9.84 1.97 19.62
CA GLY A 78 10.55 0.92 20.37
C GLY A 78 11.76 0.38 19.61
N ALA A 79 12.95 0.82 20.02
CA ALA A 79 14.21 0.27 19.55
C ALA A 79 14.32 -1.21 19.92
N ILE A 80 13.91 -2.08 19.00
CA ILE A 80 14.44 -3.43 18.89
C ILE A 80 15.51 -3.31 17.82
N GLU A 81 16.77 -3.49 18.21
CA GLU A 81 17.92 -3.64 17.32
C GLU A 81 17.80 -4.98 16.55
N SER A 82 16.74 -5.14 15.77
CA SER A 82 16.63 -6.24 14.81
C SER A 82 17.47 -5.84 13.60
N ALA A 83 18.63 -6.49 13.45
CA ALA A 83 19.41 -6.40 12.23
C ALA A 83 18.50 -6.76 11.05
N SER A 84 18.23 -5.79 10.19
CA SER A 84 17.42 -5.96 8.98
C SER A 84 17.89 -7.18 8.19
N MET A 85 17.00 -8.14 7.93
CA MET A 85 17.29 -9.26 7.03
C MET A 85 17.46 -8.82 5.57
N TYR A 86 16.86 -7.69 5.17
CA TYR A 86 16.79 -7.28 3.78
C TYR A 86 17.83 -6.21 3.47
N THR A 87 19.10 -6.55 3.34
CA THR A 87 20.10 -5.58 2.86
C THR A 87 19.82 -5.16 1.41
N ALA A 88 20.33 -4.00 0.98
CA ALA A 88 20.17 -3.54 -0.40
C ALA A 88 20.71 -4.56 -1.42
N GLU A 89 21.79 -5.24 -1.08
CA GLU A 89 22.39 -6.30 -1.90
C GLU A 89 21.46 -7.50 -2.06
N VAL A 90 20.77 -7.91 -0.98
CA VAL A 90 19.80 -9.01 -1.02
C VAL A 90 18.64 -8.65 -1.94
N VAL A 91 18.02 -7.47 -1.75
CA VAL A 91 16.88 -7.03 -2.58
C VAL A 91 17.27 -6.85 -4.05
N MET A 92 18.50 -6.39 -4.33
CA MET A 92 19.02 -6.29 -5.69
C MET A 92 19.15 -7.66 -6.38
N LYS A 93 19.45 -8.72 -5.62
CA LYS A 93 19.56 -10.09 -6.15
C LYS A 93 18.21 -10.81 -6.28
N MET A 94 17.18 -10.37 -5.55
CA MET A 94 15.84 -10.98 -5.62
C MET A 94 15.18 -10.74 -6.98
N SER A 95 14.58 -11.79 -7.53
CA SER A 95 13.63 -11.71 -8.63
C SER A 95 12.27 -11.20 -8.13
N ILE A 96 11.40 -10.80 -9.05
CA ILE A 96 10.03 -10.43 -8.69
C ILE A 96 9.26 -11.61 -8.06
N ASP A 97 9.54 -12.84 -8.52
CA ASP A 97 8.92 -14.05 -7.99
C ASP A 97 9.37 -14.34 -6.56
N ASP A 98 10.65 -14.11 -6.23
CA ASP A 98 11.16 -14.24 -4.86
C ASP A 98 10.46 -13.26 -3.91
N VAL A 99 10.22 -12.02 -4.36
CA VAL A 99 9.54 -11.01 -3.56
C VAL A 99 8.06 -11.38 -3.37
N CYS A 100 7.39 -11.83 -4.43
CA CYS A 100 6.02 -12.33 -4.34
C CYS A 100 5.92 -13.55 -3.40
N GLN A 101 6.89 -14.46 -3.45
CA GLN A 101 6.93 -15.63 -2.58
C GLN A 101 7.12 -15.22 -1.12
N LYS A 102 8.03 -14.28 -0.84
CA LYS A 102 8.21 -13.73 0.51
C LYS A 102 6.95 -13.04 1.04
N TYR A 103 6.26 -12.29 0.20
CA TYR A 103 4.98 -11.70 0.57
C TYR A 103 3.93 -12.75 0.92
N LYS A 104 3.82 -13.83 0.13
CA LYS A 104 2.92 -14.96 0.44
C LYS A 104 3.24 -15.59 1.80
N GLU A 105 4.51 -15.87 2.06
CA GLU A 105 4.97 -16.43 3.34
C GLU A 105 4.57 -15.51 4.51
N TYR A 106 4.78 -14.20 4.38
CA TYR A 106 4.38 -13.23 5.39
C TYR A 106 2.88 -13.14 5.56
N ALA A 107 2.09 -13.06 4.48
CA ALA A 107 0.63 -13.03 4.55
C ALA A 107 0.09 -14.28 5.25
N GLN A 108 0.65 -15.46 4.95
CA GLN A 108 0.26 -16.73 5.58
C GLN A 108 0.60 -16.72 7.06
N ARG A 109 1.82 -16.29 7.41
CA ARG A 109 2.24 -16.24 8.81
C ARG A 109 1.42 -15.23 9.62
N LEU A 110 1.13 -14.05 9.05
CA LEU A 110 0.24 -13.06 9.66
C LEU A 110 -1.16 -13.63 9.88
N SER A 111 -1.69 -14.41 8.93
CA SER A 111 -3.02 -15.04 9.07
C SER A 111 -3.08 -16.01 10.26
N GLU A 112 -2.03 -16.80 10.47
CA GLU A 112 -1.92 -17.73 11.60
C GLU A 112 -1.81 -16.98 12.92
N LEU A 113 -0.99 -15.91 12.97
CA LEU A 113 -0.77 -15.11 14.18
C LEU A 113 -2.02 -14.30 14.57
N LEU A 114 -2.74 -13.74 13.60
CA LEU A 114 -4.00 -13.02 13.87
C LEU A 114 -5.03 -13.93 14.53
N LEU A 115 -5.15 -15.20 14.12
CA LEU A 115 -6.03 -16.19 14.75
C LEU A 115 -5.66 -16.50 16.21
N LEU A 116 -4.39 -16.34 16.58
CA LEU A 116 -3.90 -16.54 17.95
C LEU A 116 -4.12 -15.30 18.82
N VAL A 117 -3.95 -14.10 18.25
CA VAL A 117 -4.08 -12.82 18.96
C VAL A 117 -5.53 -12.41 19.16
N ASP A 118 -6.44 -12.73 18.22
CA ASP A 118 -7.86 -12.38 18.31
C ASP A 118 -8.64 -13.21 19.36
N LYS A 119 -8.03 -14.23 19.99
CA LYS A 119 -8.65 -15.01 21.08
C LYS A 119 -8.64 -14.23 22.41
N PRO A 120 -9.67 -14.37 23.27
CA PRO A 120 -9.67 -13.75 24.59
C PRO A 120 -8.51 -14.29 25.42
N GLY A 121 -7.59 -13.40 25.83
CA GLY A 121 -6.31 -13.74 26.45
C GLY A 121 -5.08 -13.66 25.52
N GLY A 122 -5.21 -12.96 24.39
CA GLY A 122 -4.23 -12.83 23.30
C GLY A 122 -2.75 -12.92 23.71
N SER A 123 -1.99 -13.73 22.97
CA SER A 123 -0.57 -13.97 23.24
C SER A 123 0.25 -12.70 22.98
N PRO A 124 0.95 -12.13 23.98
CA PRO A 124 1.84 -10.99 23.76
C PRO A 124 3.02 -11.33 22.85
N GLU A 125 3.38 -12.61 22.73
CA GLU A 125 4.40 -13.09 21.80
C GLU A 125 3.90 -13.01 20.35
N GLY A 126 2.64 -13.36 20.10
CA GLY A 126 2.03 -13.25 18.77
C GLY A 126 2.02 -11.80 18.26
N SER A 127 1.69 -10.85 19.13
CA SER A 127 1.73 -9.42 18.79
C SER A 127 3.15 -8.91 18.51
N LYS A 128 4.17 -9.42 19.20
CA LYS A 128 5.58 -9.09 18.90
C LYS A 128 6.01 -9.64 17.55
N GLU A 129 5.64 -10.87 17.24
CA GLU A 129 5.97 -11.51 15.96
C GLU A 129 5.27 -10.80 14.78
N ILE A 130 4.00 -10.39 14.95
CA ILE A 130 3.30 -9.56 13.95
C ILE A 130 4.06 -8.25 13.70
N ASN A 131 4.51 -7.55 14.75
CA ASN A 131 5.29 -6.32 14.60
C ASN A 131 6.58 -6.56 13.80
N GLN A 132 7.31 -7.65 14.10
CA GLN A 132 8.54 -7.97 13.40
C GLN A 132 8.28 -8.26 11.91
N ILE A 133 7.26 -9.06 11.60
CA ILE A 133 6.89 -9.37 10.21
C ILE A 133 6.50 -8.11 9.44
N LEU A 134 5.73 -7.20 10.05
CA LEU A 134 5.35 -5.95 9.38
C LEU A 134 6.56 -5.01 9.17
N ALA A 135 7.48 -4.96 10.13
CA ALA A 135 8.72 -4.19 9.99
C ALA A 135 9.57 -4.73 8.82
N ASP A 136 9.77 -6.05 8.80
CA ASP A 136 10.50 -6.76 7.75
C ASP A 136 9.86 -6.55 6.37
N LEU A 137 8.54 -6.72 6.30
CA LEU A 137 7.78 -6.54 5.06
C LEU A 137 7.89 -5.10 4.57
N SER A 138 7.72 -4.12 5.46
CA SER A 138 7.82 -2.74 5.03
C SER A 138 9.23 -2.36 4.58
N GLU A 139 10.26 -2.92 5.18
CA GLU A 139 11.62 -2.68 4.76
C GLU A 139 11.91 -3.29 3.39
N LEU A 140 11.47 -4.54 3.17
CA LEU A 140 11.52 -5.20 1.86
C LEU A 140 10.85 -4.33 0.80
N LEU A 141 9.62 -3.89 1.04
CA LEU A 141 8.85 -3.08 0.09
C LEU A 141 9.47 -1.70 -0.15
N SER A 142 9.97 -1.04 0.89
CA SER A 142 10.64 0.27 0.74
C SER A 142 11.91 0.16 -0.10
N LYS A 143 12.71 -0.88 0.15
CA LYS A 143 13.93 -1.15 -0.63
C LYS A 143 13.61 -1.60 -2.05
N LEU A 144 12.54 -2.37 -2.24
CA LEU A 144 12.09 -2.78 -3.58
C LEU A 144 11.73 -1.56 -4.42
N VAL A 145 10.89 -0.65 -3.90
CA VAL A 145 10.47 0.56 -4.62
C VAL A 145 11.66 1.47 -4.93
N LEU A 146 12.64 1.56 -4.03
CA LEU A 146 13.83 2.39 -4.21
C LEU A 146 14.82 1.80 -5.23
N LEU A 147 15.07 0.50 -5.17
CA LEU A 147 16.13 -0.17 -5.93
C LEU A 147 15.65 -0.71 -7.28
N LYS A 148 14.37 -1.12 -7.36
CA LYS A 148 13.73 -1.72 -8.53
C LYS A 148 12.29 -1.21 -8.68
N PRO A 149 12.09 0.08 -9.06
CA PRO A 149 10.76 0.69 -9.11
C PRO A 149 9.80 -0.03 -10.07
N GLU A 150 10.32 -0.61 -11.15
CA GLU A 150 9.55 -1.47 -12.06
C GLU A 150 8.99 -2.72 -11.38
N TYR A 151 9.73 -3.31 -10.43
CA TYR A 151 9.25 -4.46 -9.66
C TYR A 151 8.17 -4.02 -8.67
N GLY A 152 8.29 -2.83 -8.07
CA GLY A 152 7.24 -2.26 -7.22
C GLY A 152 5.91 -2.13 -7.96
N ALA A 153 5.93 -1.59 -9.18
CA ALA A 153 4.73 -1.46 -10.01
C ALA A 153 4.12 -2.83 -10.39
N MET A 154 4.95 -3.79 -10.81
CA MET A 154 4.50 -5.15 -11.11
C MET A 154 3.93 -5.85 -9.88
N PHE A 155 4.59 -5.70 -8.72
CA PHE A 155 4.20 -6.32 -7.46
C PHE A 155 2.81 -5.87 -7.01
N VAL A 156 2.52 -4.56 -7.06
CA VAL A 156 1.21 -4.01 -6.65
C VAL A 156 0.10 -4.50 -7.57
N GLY A 157 0.35 -4.63 -8.87
CA GLY A 157 -0.64 -5.08 -9.86
C GLY A 157 -0.80 -6.60 -9.98
N ARG A 158 -0.05 -7.41 -9.23
CA ARG A 158 -0.02 -8.86 -9.40
C ARG A 158 -1.09 -9.54 -8.54
N ASN A 159 -1.72 -10.57 -9.11
CA ASN A 159 -2.39 -11.59 -8.33
C ASN A 159 -1.35 -12.62 -7.89
N PHE A 160 -1.13 -12.75 -6.58
CA PHE A 160 -0.10 -13.63 -6.04
C PHE A 160 -0.42 -15.11 -6.28
N GLU A 161 -1.68 -15.54 -6.36
CA GLU A 161 -2.02 -16.96 -6.60
C GLU A 161 -1.73 -17.39 -8.03
N PHE A 162 -2.18 -16.63 -9.02
CA PHE A 162 -2.06 -17.00 -10.42
C PHE A 162 -0.77 -16.50 -11.08
N GLY A 163 -0.06 -15.56 -10.44
CA GLY A 163 1.16 -14.97 -10.97
C GLY A 163 0.92 -13.99 -12.13
N CYS A 164 -0.33 -13.74 -12.48
CA CYS A 164 -0.76 -12.84 -13.56
C CYS A 164 -1.07 -11.43 -13.03
N THR A 165 -0.90 -10.41 -13.88
CA THR A 165 -1.47 -9.08 -13.67
C THR A 165 -2.92 -9.06 -14.16
N GLU A 166 -3.80 -9.78 -13.50
CA GLU A 166 -5.23 -9.68 -13.73
C GLU A 166 -5.78 -8.64 -12.76
N LEU A 167 -6.18 -7.49 -13.32
CA LEU A 167 -6.88 -6.47 -12.55
C LEU A 167 -8.30 -6.98 -12.29
N PRO A 168 -8.73 -7.06 -11.02
CA PRO A 168 -10.13 -7.35 -10.73
C PRO A 168 -11.03 -6.30 -11.39
N ASN A 169 -12.25 -6.70 -11.74
CA ASN A 169 -13.25 -5.75 -12.25
C ASN A 169 -13.38 -4.58 -11.27
N GLU A 170 -13.50 -3.35 -11.78
CA GLU A 170 -13.53 -2.14 -10.93
C GLU A 170 -14.58 -2.22 -9.80
N THR A 171 -15.75 -2.79 -10.12
CA THR A 171 -16.81 -3.03 -9.13
C THR A 171 -16.45 -4.07 -8.07
N GLU A 172 -15.70 -5.11 -8.43
CA GLU A 172 -15.24 -6.14 -7.49
C GLU A 172 -14.12 -5.60 -6.59
N ALA A 173 -13.17 -4.86 -7.18
CA ALA A 173 -12.11 -4.18 -6.46
C ALA A 173 -12.67 -3.19 -5.42
N GLN A 174 -13.67 -2.40 -5.82
CA GLN A 174 -14.34 -1.47 -4.92
C GLN A 174 -15.04 -2.21 -3.77
N LYS A 175 -15.84 -3.25 -4.05
CA LYS A 175 -16.52 -4.05 -3.02
C LYS A 175 -15.53 -4.72 -2.06
N ALA A 176 -14.43 -5.25 -2.58
CA ALA A 176 -13.36 -5.84 -1.75
C ALA A 176 -12.74 -4.79 -0.82
N THR A 177 -12.51 -3.58 -1.33
CA THR A 177 -11.95 -2.45 -0.58
C THR A 177 -12.92 -1.92 0.48
N GLU A 178 -14.22 -1.85 0.17
CA GLU A 178 -15.27 -1.50 1.14
C GLU A 178 -15.38 -2.54 2.25
N GLY A 179 -15.35 -3.84 1.91
CA GLY A 179 -15.33 -4.92 2.88
C GLY A 179 -14.11 -4.85 3.79
N LEU A 180 -12.94 -4.58 3.21
CA LEU A 180 -11.70 -4.37 3.93
C LEU A 180 -11.81 -3.21 4.93
N LEU A 181 -12.32 -2.06 4.49
CA LEU A 181 -12.49 -0.88 5.33
C LEU A 181 -13.39 -1.16 6.54
N ARG A 182 -14.50 -1.88 6.33
CA ARG A 182 -15.41 -2.26 7.42
C ARG A 182 -14.72 -3.14 8.47
N CYS A 183 -13.87 -4.07 8.06
CA CYS A 183 -13.12 -4.95 8.98
C CYS A 183 -12.05 -4.21 9.80
N LEU A 184 -11.64 -3.00 9.41
CA LEU A 184 -10.63 -2.25 10.14
C LEU A 184 -11.17 -1.53 11.36
N GLU A 185 -12.48 -1.29 11.41
CA GLU A 185 -13.17 -0.60 12.51
C GLU A 185 -12.40 0.67 12.92
N LEU A 186 -12.08 1.52 11.94
CA LEU A 186 -11.29 2.73 12.15
C LEU A 186 -12.01 3.69 13.08
N LYS A 187 -11.32 4.13 14.13
CA LYS A 187 -11.80 5.19 15.04
C LYS A 187 -11.85 6.53 14.33
N ASP A 188 -12.68 7.46 14.79
CA ASP A 188 -12.84 8.79 14.21
C ASP A 188 -11.50 9.54 14.08
N GLU A 189 -10.67 9.53 15.12
CA GLU A 189 -9.30 10.11 15.07
C GLU A 189 -8.39 9.46 14.01
N GLN A 190 -8.58 8.18 13.70
CA GLN A 190 -7.84 7.49 12.65
C GLN A 190 -8.37 7.89 11.27
N GLN A 191 -9.70 8.02 11.13
CA GLN A 191 -10.32 8.50 9.90
C GLN A 191 -9.87 9.92 9.57
N GLU A 192 -9.86 10.84 10.55
CA GLU A 192 -9.34 12.20 10.38
C GLU A 192 -7.88 12.22 9.92
N ARG A 193 -7.03 11.36 10.51
CA ARG A 193 -5.63 11.20 10.08
C ARG A 193 -5.53 10.73 8.64
N VAL A 194 -6.29 9.72 8.23
CA VAL A 194 -6.33 9.25 6.84
C VAL A 194 -6.77 10.36 5.89
N VAL A 195 -7.80 11.12 6.26
CA VAL A 195 -8.30 12.26 5.47
C VAL A 195 -7.22 13.33 5.32
N ALA A 196 -6.50 13.67 6.40
CA ALA A 196 -5.40 14.63 6.35
C ALA A 196 -4.26 14.17 5.43
N LEU A 197 -3.84 12.90 5.55
CA LEU A 197 -2.83 12.30 4.69
C LEU A 197 -3.25 12.32 3.21
N TYR A 198 -4.51 11.97 2.92
CA TYR A 198 -5.05 11.99 1.55
C TYR A 198 -5.10 13.40 0.97
N ARG A 199 -5.49 14.41 1.75
CA ARG A 199 -5.50 15.83 1.32
C ARG A 199 -4.09 16.32 1.01
N GLN A 200 -3.11 15.97 1.84
CA GLN A 200 -1.71 16.31 1.61
C GLN A 200 -1.19 15.66 0.33
N PHE A 201 -1.40 14.36 0.18
CA PHE A 201 -1.06 13.61 -1.03
C PHE A 201 -1.67 14.24 -2.28
N ARG A 202 -2.98 14.53 -2.27
CA ARG A 202 -3.68 15.13 -3.41
C ARG A 202 -3.09 16.49 -3.79
N THR A 203 -2.75 17.31 -2.80
CA THR A 203 -2.12 18.63 -3.02
C THR A 203 -0.75 18.48 -3.69
N ASN A 204 0.08 17.56 -3.20
CA ASN A 204 1.40 17.29 -3.77
C ASN A 204 1.29 16.74 -5.19
N MET A 205 0.38 15.79 -5.42
CA MET A 205 0.12 15.23 -6.74
C MET A 205 -0.37 16.27 -7.74
N GLN A 206 -1.21 17.20 -7.32
CA GLN A 206 -1.66 18.29 -8.19
C GLN A 206 -0.48 19.16 -8.63
N ARG A 207 0.41 19.54 -7.71
CA ARG A 207 1.64 20.30 -8.05
C ARG A 207 2.52 19.54 -9.04
N ILE A 208 2.70 18.23 -8.87
CA ILE A 208 3.48 17.39 -9.79
C ILE A 208 2.83 17.37 -11.19
N ARG A 209 1.51 17.21 -11.27
CA ARG A 209 0.76 17.21 -12.54
C ARG A 209 0.84 18.56 -13.25
N GLU A 210 0.70 19.66 -12.52
CA GLU A 210 0.85 21.02 -13.06
C GLU A 210 2.26 21.25 -13.61
N ARG A 211 3.29 20.83 -12.86
CA ARG A 211 4.69 20.88 -13.32
C ARG A 211 4.89 20.07 -14.61
N ARG A 212 4.37 18.85 -14.70
CA ARG A 212 4.46 18.03 -15.92
C ARG A 212 3.75 18.66 -17.11
N ARG A 213 2.57 19.24 -16.89
CA ARG A 213 1.84 19.96 -17.93
C ARG A 213 2.68 21.12 -18.46
N HIS A 214 3.31 21.89 -17.56
CA HIS A 214 4.20 22.97 -17.94
C HIS A 214 5.43 22.48 -18.74
N LEU A 215 6.10 21.43 -18.26
CA LEU A 215 7.26 20.83 -18.95
C LEU A 215 6.90 20.26 -20.32
N ASN A 216 5.75 19.59 -20.45
CA ASN A 216 5.27 19.10 -21.75
C ASN A 216 4.98 20.24 -22.72
N ASN A 217 4.37 21.34 -22.24
CA ASN A 217 4.14 22.52 -23.08
C ASN A 217 5.47 23.17 -23.51
N GLN A 218 6.46 23.23 -22.62
CA GLN A 218 7.81 23.69 -22.96
C GLN A 218 8.43 22.80 -24.05
N LEU A 219 8.38 21.47 -23.88
CA LEU A 219 8.90 20.51 -24.84
C LEU A 219 8.25 20.67 -26.23
N GLN A 220 6.92 20.78 -26.27
CA GLN A 220 6.17 21.01 -27.51
C GLN A 220 6.56 22.34 -28.17
N SER A 221 6.69 23.42 -27.38
CA SER A 221 7.10 24.72 -27.92
C SER A 221 8.51 24.70 -28.53
N GLN A 222 9.43 23.93 -27.93
CA GLN A 222 10.80 23.77 -28.44
C GLN A 222 10.83 22.93 -29.71
N LEU A 223 10.02 21.88 -29.80
CA LEU A 223 9.86 21.07 -31.02
C LEU A 223 9.33 21.92 -32.18
N LEU A 224 8.28 22.72 -31.95
CA LEU A 224 7.73 23.64 -32.96
C LEU A 224 8.74 24.71 -33.38
N ALA A 225 9.57 25.21 -32.45
CA ALA A 225 10.62 26.16 -32.77
C ALA A 225 11.74 25.57 -33.64
N MET A 226 11.92 24.24 -33.65
CA MET A 226 12.86 23.55 -34.54
C MET A 226 12.31 23.38 -35.97
N GLU A 227 10.99 23.45 -36.17
CA GLU A 227 10.35 23.35 -37.49
C GLU A 227 10.37 24.69 -38.27
N GLY A 228 10.94 25.76 -37.70
CA GLY A 228 11.03 27.09 -38.33
C GLY A 228 12.04 27.21 -39.48
N GLU A 229 11.98 28.34 -40.20
CA GLU A 229 12.74 28.61 -41.44
C GLU A 229 14.25 28.29 -41.35
N TYR A 230 14.72 27.57 -42.38
CA TYR A 230 16.10 27.17 -42.56
C TYR A 230 17.00 28.38 -42.88
N VAL A 231 17.93 28.70 -41.97
CA VAL A 231 18.97 29.73 -42.19
C VAL A 231 20.34 29.05 -42.28
N PRO A 232 20.93 28.92 -43.48
CA PRO A 232 22.24 28.28 -43.66
C PRO A 232 23.32 28.89 -42.75
N GLY A 233 24.09 28.05 -42.04
CA GLY A 233 25.17 28.47 -41.14
C GLY A 233 24.81 28.55 -39.65
N LEU A 234 23.53 28.72 -39.29
CA LEU A 234 23.06 28.75 -37.89
C LEU A 234 22.31 27.48 -37.46
N VAL A 235 22.00 26.59 -38.41
CA VAL A 235 21.21 25.37 -38.18
C VAL A 235 21.84 24.45 -37.14
N MET A 236 23.15 24.17 -37.25
CA MET A 236 23.82 23.28 -36.30
C MET A 236 23.85 23.85 -34.87
N HIS A 237 24.04 25.16 -34.73
CA HIS A 237 24.03 25.80 -33.41
C HIS A 237 22.62 25.84 -32.79
N ARG A 238 21.59 26.11 -33.60
CA ARG A 238 20.18 26.05 -33.17
C ARG A 238 19.77 24.65 -32.75
N LEU A 239 20.14 23.63 -33.55
CA LEU A 239 19.88 22.22 -33.23
C LEU A 239 20.60 21.80 -31.95
N ALA A 240 21.89 22.14 -31.78
CA ALA A 240 22.64 21.81 -30.57
C ALA A 240 22.08 22.50 -29.31
N LYS A 241 21.63 23.76 -29.43
CA LYS A 241 21.00 24.47 -28.32
C LYS A 241 19.65 23.85 -27.97
N ALA A 242 18.82 23.56 -28.97
CA ALA A 242 17.52 22.94 -28.77
C ALA A 242 17.65 21.53 -28.18
N SER A 243 18.63 20.74 -28.61
CA SER A 243 18.85 19.39 -28.08
C SER A 243 19.24 19.41 -26.60
N VAL A 244 20.11 20.33 -26.17
CA VAL A 244 20.51 20.46 -24.76
C VAL A 244 19.31 20.91 -23.90
N GLN A 245 18.54 21.89 -24.37
CA GLN A 245 17.34 22.34 -23.67
C GLN A 245 16.26 21.25 -23.58
N MET A 246 16.09 20.47 -24.65
CA MET A 246 15.18 19.35 -24.70
C MET A 246 15.60 18.24 -23.72
N GLU A 247 16.90 17.95 -23.65
CA GLU A 247 17.45 16.98 -22.71
C GLU A 247 17.23 17.41 -21.24
N GLU A 248 17.40 18.69 -20.93
CA GLU A 248 17.11 19.25 -19.61
C GLU A 248 15.62 19.06 -19.24
N VAL A 249 14.71 19.38 -20.16
CA VAL A 249 13.26 19.19 -19.94
C VAL A 249 12.92 17.71 -19.75
N ILE A 250 13.53 16.81 -20.53
CA ILE A 250 13.37 15.36 -20.38
C ILE A 250 13.86 14.89 -19.01
N GLN A 251 15.01 15.38 -18.54
CA GLN A 251 15.53 15.03 -17.22
C GLN A 251 14.59 15.52 -16.11
N GLN A 252 14.04 16.73 -16.25
CA GLN A 252 13.05 17.25 -15.32
C GLN A 252 11.74 16.42 -15.34
N LEU A 253 11.29 15.98 -16.52
CA LEU A 253 10.14 15.07 -16.65
C LEU A 253 10.41 13.73 -15.95
N LYS A 254 11.58 13.13 -16.12
CA LYS A 254 11.98 11.91 -15.40
C LYS A 254 11.95 12.13 -13.89
N SER A 255 12.57 13.20 -13.39
CA SER A 255 12.56 13.52 -11.95
C SER A 255 11.14 13.73 -11.38
N SER A 256 10.21 14.22 -12.22
CA SER A 256 8.81 14.38 -11.82
C SER A 256 8.08 13.03 -11.67
N VAL A 257 8.45 12.00 -12.45
CA VAL A 257 7.93 10.64 -12.31
C VAL A 257 8.42 10.02 -11.00
N ASP A 258 9.71 10.21 -10.69
CA ASP A 258 10.27 9.74 -9.41
C ASP A 258 9.64 10.45 -8.22
N SER A 259 9.36 11.76 -8.36
CA SER A 259 8.63 12.53 -7.33
C SER A 259 7.22 11.98 -7.09
N GLU A 260 6.48 11.60 -8.14
CA GLU A 260 5.16 10.97 -7.98
C GLU A 260 5.25 9.63 -7.27
N ARG A 261 6.19 8.78 -7.67
CA ARG A 261 6.42 7.47 -7.02
C ARG A 261 6.74 7.65 -5.54
N PHE A 262 7.57 8.64 -5.22
CA PHE A 262 7.91 8.99 -3.84
C PHE A 262 6.68 9.41 -3.04
N GLU A 263 5.81 10.27 -3.59
CA GLU A 263 4.57 10.67 -2.92
C GLU A 263 3.61 9.48 -2.69
N TYR A 264 3.48 8.56 -3.65
CA TYR A 264 2.72 7.32 -3.45
C TYR A 264 3.30 6.45 -2.34
N SER A 265 4.63 6.24 -2.35
CA SER A 265 5.32 5.48 -1.32
C SER A 265 5.15 6.12 0.06
N ASN A 266 5.19 7.45 0.14
CA ASN A 266 4.99 8.18 1.38
C ASN A 266 3.57 8.05 1.91
N LEU A 267 2.56 8.11 1.03
CA LEU A 267 1.17 7.87 1.43
C LEU A 267 1.02 6.47 2.02
N CYS A 268 1.53 5.43 1.33
CA CYS A 268 1.50 4.05 1.82
C CYS A 268 2.19 3.92 3.18
N ALA A 269 3.41 4.43 3.31
CA ALA A 269 4.16 4.37 4.55
C ALA A 269 3.44 5.10 5.70
N ALA A 270 2.96 6.32 5.46
CA ALA A 270 2.25 7.11 6.47
C ALA A 270 0.91 6.48 6.85
N PHE A 271 0.20 5.89 5.90
CA PHE A 271 -1.05 5.18 6.15
C PHE A 271 -0.85 4.02 7.14
N PHE A 272 0.13 3.15 6.89
CA PHE A 272 0.42 2.03 7.78
C PHE A 272 1.09 2.44 9.10
N ALA A 273 1.96 3.46 9.08
CA ALA A 273 2.74 3.89 10.25
C ALA A 273 1.96 4.78 11.23
N VAL A 274 1.15 5.70 10.70
CA VAL A 274 0.57 6.81 11.47
C VAL A 274 -0.93 6.66 11.66
N ALA A 275 -1.64 6.16 10.64
CA ALA A 275 -3.10 6.06 10.70
C ALA A 275 -3.57 4.78 11.38
N LEU A 276 -2.84 3.68 11.20
CA LEU A 276 -3.27 2.36 11.65
C LEU A 276 -2.49 1.85 12.86
N THR A 277 -3.14 0.96 13.61
CA THR A 277 -2.44 0.09 14.57
C THR A 277 -1.78 -1.09 13.85
N THR A 278 -0.78 -1.71 14.46
CA THR A 278 -0.12 -2.91 13.93
C THR A 278 -1.11 -4.01 13.56
N LEU A 279 -2.12 -4.25 14.42
CA LEU A 279 -3.12 -5.29 14.18
C LEU A 279 -4.01 -4.95 12.98
N GLN A 280 -4.41 -3.69 12.82
CA GLN A 280 -5.15 -3.24 11.64
C GLN A 280 -4.29 -3.40 10.38
N ALA A 281 -3.02 -3.00 10.40
CA ALA A 281 -2.11 -3.17 9.28
C ALA A 281 -1.95 -4.66 8.89
N ALA A 282 -1.76 -5.56 9.86
CA ALA A 282 -1.69 -7.00 9.62
C ALA A 282 -2.98 -7.54 8.99
N ARG A 283 -4.15 -7.13 9.51
CA ARG A 283 -5.45 -7.50 8.93
C ARG A 283 -5.56 -7.04 7.48
N ILE A 284 -5.08 -5.85 7.15
CA ILE A 284 -5.08 -5.35 5.77
C ILE A 284 -4.33 -6.29 4.84
N PHE A 285 -3.08 -6.66 5.17
CA PHE A 285 -2.27 -7.53 4.32
C PHE A 285 -2.87 -8.93 4.15
N VAL A 286 -3.45 -9.50 5.20
CA VAL A 286 -4.08 -10.82 5.10
C VAL A 286 -5.37 -10.76 4.30
N ARG A 287 -6.17 -9.69 4.46
CA ARG A 287 -7.46 -9.55 3.79
C ARG A 287 -7.33 -9.10 2.34
N SER A 288 -6.27 -8.38 1.97
CA SER A 288 -6.07 -7.98 0.58
C SER A 288 -5.66 -9.15 -0.30
N TYR A 289 -5.12 -10.23 0.27
CA TYR A 289 -4.73 -11.43 -0.45
C TYR A 289 -5.89 -11.98 -1.31
N PRO A 290 -5.66 -12.32 -2.60
CA PRO A 290 -4.38 -12.53 -3.26
C PRO A 290 -3.73 -11.29 -3.89
N HIS A 291 -4.17 -10.09 -3.55
CA HIS A 291 -3.63 -8.82 -4.05
C HIS A 291 -2.91 -8.01 -2.98
N TYR A 292 -2.10 -7.06 -3.43
CA TYR A 292 -1.54 -6.04 -2.56
C TYR A 292 -2.64 -5.07 -2.09
N PRO A 293 -2.60 -4.53 -0.86
CA PRO A 293 -3.60 -3.58 -0.39
C PRO A 293 -3.69 -2.31 -1.25
N ASP A 294 -4.90 -1.98 -1.71
CA ASP A 294 -5.16 -0.69 -2.34
C ASP A 294 -5.32 0.42 -1.30
N VAL A 295 -4.20 0.97 -0.86
CA VAL A 295 -4.16 2.09 0.09
C VAL A 295 -4.86 3.33 -0.44
N MET A 296 -4.79 3.57 -1.76
CA MET A 296 -5.43 4.73 -2.38
C MET A 296 -6.95 4.60 -2.34
N GLY A 297 -7.47 3.44 -2.74
CA GLY A 297 -8.88 3.11 -2.68
C GLY A 297 -9.40 3.20 -1.24
N LEU A 298 -8.68 2.64 -0.27
CA LEU A 298 -9.04 2.75 1.15
C LEU A 298 -9.12 4.20 1.63
N ALA A 299 -8.09 5.01 1.34
CA ALA A 299 -8.06 6.41 1.75
C ALA A 299 -9.20 7.23 1.10
N MET A 300 -9.50 6.95 -0.17
CA MET A 300 -10.60 7.59 -0.87
C MET A 300 -11.97 7.24 -0.28
N LEU A 301 -12.20 5.97 0.06
CA LEU A 301 -13.46 5.53 0.69
C LEU A 301 -13.66 6.17 2.07
N VAL A 302 -12.59 6.30 2.88
CA VAL A 302 -12.67 7.02 4.16
C VAL A 302 -13.05 8.48 3.97
N VAL A 303 -12.49 9.14 2.95
CA VAL A 303 -12.85 10.53 2.64
C VAL A 303 -14.30 10.66 2.18
N GLN A 304 -14.83 9.66 1.48
CA GLN A 304 -16.23 9.63 1.07
C GLN A 304 -17.15 9.41 2.28
N SER A 305 -16.84 8.45 3.16
CA SER A 305 -17.66 8.17 4.34
C SER A 305 -17.76 9.37 5.29
N VAL A 306 -16.67 10.10 5.50
CA VAL A 306 -16.66 11.31 6.35
C VAL A 306 -17.43 12.47 5.71
N LYS A 307 -17.51 12.53 4.37
CA LYS A 307 -18.31 13.56 3.67
C LYS A 307 -19.81 13.24 3.61
N GLU A 308 -20.15 11.96 3.65
CA GLU A 308 -21.53 11.49 3.62
C GLU A 308 -22.22 11.56 4.99
N ASP A 309 -21.49 11.84 6.08
CA ASP A 309 -22.06 12.16 7.39
C ASP A 309 -22.61 13.61 7.39
N PRO A 310 -23.95 13.81 7.26
CA PRO A 310 -24.55 15.15 7.22
C PRO A 310 -24.63 15.78 8.62
N GLY A 311 -24.16 15.08 9.66
CA GLY A 311 -24.32 15.46 11.06
C GLY A 311 -23.32 16.48 11.60
N CYS A 312 -22.35 16.94 10.78
CA CYS A 312 -21.32 17.88 11.21
C CYS A 312 -21.30 19.20 10.41
N GLU A 313 -22.30 19.43 9.53
CA GLU A 313 -22.58 20.72 8.91
C GLU A 313 -23.89 21.31 9.47
N SER A 314 -23.98 21.45 10.78
CA SER A 314 -24.92 22.36 11.42
C SER A 314 -24.16 23.14 12.49
N ASP A 315 -23.48 24.21 12.08
CA ASP A 315 -23.18 25.41 12.87
C ASP A 315 -22.16 26.30 12.13
N ALA A 316 -22.52 26.81 10.94
CA ALA A 316 -21.73 27.87 10.30
C ALA A 316 -22.50 28.71 9.27
N THR A 317 -23.80 28.94 9.44
CA THR A 317 -24.48 30.05 8.72
C THR A 317 -25.56 30.67 9.62
N GLY A 318 -25.07 31.33 10.67
CA GLY A 318 -25.86 32.22 11.49
C GLY A 318 -25.01 33.40 11.96
N ALA A 319 -24.75 34.37 11.09
CA ALA A 319 -24.54 35.78 11.45
C ALA A 319 -24.27 36.65 10.21
N SER A 320 -25.18 37.61 9.97
CA SER A 320 -24.90 38.99 9.50
C SER A 320 -24.44 39.14 8.04
N THR A 321 -25.12 39.85 7.14
CA THR A 321 -26.07 40.98 7.18
C THR A 321 -26.83 41.01 5.86
#